data_AF-A0A502E0G1-F1
#
_entry.id   AF-A0A502E0G1-F1
#
_cell.length_a   1.000
_cell.length_b   1.000
_cell.length_c   1.000
_cell.angle_alpha   90.00
_cell.angle_beta   90.00
_cell.angle_gamma   90.00
#
_symmetry.space_group_name_H-M   'P 1'
#
loop_
_entity.id
_entity.type
_entity.pdbx_description
1 polymer ?
#
loop_
_entity_poly.entity_id
_entity_poly.type
_entity_poly.pdbx_seq_one_letter_code
_entity_poly.pdbx_strand_id
1 'polypeptide(L)'
;MSRSTMESAETGTTISGAGSVTLKADRDITARAATLSAGDMLTLDAGRDLTLYAGQNRISAETRHATKSGMNHYSLDATSQQTSLARTTLSATDIRLHSGNDTLLAAIEANASTLDIQASGKLIFATRPPSTRPADRKPRAMRPSSPRQAKATWTRHPTARTTSPCTAPLQAGDPSVSRSSANVACYIPT
;
A
#
# COMPACT_ATOMS: atom_id res chain seq x y z
N MET A 1 16.20 -27.15 19.48
CA MET A 1 15.34 -25.96 19.37
C MET A 1 16.23 -24.81 18.91
N SER A 2 15.89 -24.14 17.83
CA SER A 2 16.60 -22.97 17.32
C SER A 2 15.65 -21.79 17.30
N ARG A 3 16.09 -20.62 17.79
CA ARG A 3 15.33 -19.37 17.71
C ARG A 3 16.14 -18.36 16.93
N SER A 4 15.49 -17.70 15.97
CA SER A 4 16.06 -16.63 15.17
C SER A 4 15.20 -15.38 15.32
N THR A 5 15.82 -14.26 15.69
CA THR A 5 15.15 -12.96 15.77
C THR A 5 15.63 -12.09 14.62
N MET A 6 14.72 -11.42 13.93
CA MET A 6 15.00 -10.42 12.92
C MET A 6 14.32 -9.11 13.32
N GLU A 7 15.08 -8.02 13.29
CA GLU A 7 14.61 -6.67 13.58
C GLU A 7 14.77 -5.79 12.35
N SER A 8 13.79 -4.94 12.10
CA SER A 8 13.82 -3.93 11.07
C SER A 8 13.33 -2.62 11.69
N ALA A 9 14.21 -1.63 11.69
CA ALA A 9 13.87 -0.27 12.07
C ALA A 9 13.69 0.55 10.80
N GLU A 10 12.71 1.44 10.84
CA GLU A 10 12.51 2.43 9.80
C GLU A 10 13.21 3.74 10.18
N THR A 11 13.92 4.32 9.23
CA THR A 11 14.59 5.60 9.38
C THR A 11 14.05 6.53 8.30
N GLY A 12 13.55 7.69 8.72
CA GLY A 12 13.13 8.74 7.81
C GLY A 12 14.16 9.85 7.68
N THR A 13 13.69 10.98 7.17
CA THR A 13 14.50 12.19 6.97
C THR A 13 14.67 12.97 8.27
N THR A 14 15.86 13.53 8.50
CA THR A 14 16.10 14.48 9.59
C THR A 14 16.39 15.86 9.03
N ILE A 15 15.68 16.87 9.55
CA ILE A 15 15.89 18.29 9.23
C ILE A 15 15.96 19.06 10.54
N SER A 16 16.99 19.88 10.71
CA SER A 16 17.18 20.67 11.93
C SER A 16 17.74 22.04 11.57
N GLY A 17 17.27 23.08 12.26
CA GLY A 17 17.83 24.43 12.20
C GLY A 17 17.73 25.11 13.56
N ALA A 18 18.74 25.89 13.93
CA ALA A 18 18.79 26.59 15.23
C ALA A 18 17.80 27.77 15.33
N GLY A 19 17.31 28.29 14.20
CA GLY A 19 16.28 29.33 14.13
C GLY A 19 15.04 28.80 13.41
N SER A 20 14.47 29.62 12.51
CA SER A 20 13.32 29.20 11.71
C SER A 20 13.71 28.27 10.55
N VAL A 21 12.89 27.26 10.29
CA VAL A 21 13.01 26.30 9.17
C VAL A 21 11.74 26.35 8.33
N THR A 22 11.88 26.50 7.02
CA THR A 22 10.76 26.44 6.07
C THR A 22 11.01 25.37 5.02
N LEU A 23 10.04 24.47 4.88
CA LEU A 23 9.98 23.47 3.82
C LEU A 23 8.82 23.86 2.92
N LYS A 24 9.13 24.16 1.65
CA LYS A 24 8.13 24.55 0.66
C LYS A 24 8.18 23.62 -0.53
N ALA A 25 7.01 23.20 -1.00
CA ALA A 25 6.86 22.47 -2.25
C ALA A 25 5.71 23.05 -3.07
N ASP A 26 5.92 23.18 -4.38
CA ASP A 26 4.87 23.68 -5.29
C ASP A 26 3.64 22.77 -5.34
N ARG A 27 3.80 21.50 -4.96
CA ARG A 27 2.72 20.51 -5.02
C ARG A 27 2.53 19.81 -3.68
N ASP A 28 3.39 18.87 -3.33
CA ASP A 28 3.13 17.98 -2.20
C ASP A 28 4.33 17.93 -1.27
N ILE A 29 4.09 17.93 0.03
CA ILE A 29 5.08 17.56 1.03
C ILE A 29 4.66 16.24 1.64
N THR A 30 5.55 15.24 1.61
CA THR A 30 5.33 13.94 2.24
C THR A 30 6.52 13.59 3.14
N ALA A 31 6.26 13.32 4.42
CA ALA A 31 7.27 12.88 5.37
C ALA A 31 6.84 11.62 6.12
N ARG A 32 7.74 10.64 6.18
CA ARG A 32 7.54 9.34 6.81
C ARG A 32 8.68 9.07 7.77
N ALA A 33 8.36 8.67 9.01
CA ALA A 33 9.35 8.44 10.07
C ALA A 33 10.36 9.58 10.23
N ALA A 34 9.94 10.82 9.92
CA ALA A 34 10.85 11.96 9.81
C ALA A 34 11.02 12.67 11.15
N THR A 35 12.16 13.33 11.35
CA THR A 35 12.41 14.20 12.50
C THR A 35 12.65 15.62 11.99
N LEU A 36 11.75 16.54 12.29
CA LEU A 36 11.78 17.93 11.83
C LEU A 36 11.91 18.85 13.03
N SER A 37 12.95 19.68 13.08
CA SER A 37 13.22 20.56 14.21
C SER A 37 13.62 21.97 13.77
N ALA A 38 13.07 22.96 14.46
CA ALA A 38 13.45 24.37 14.36
C ALA A 38 13.59 24.95 15.78
N GLY A 39 14.44 25.96 15.97
CA GLY A 39 14.53 26.66 17.25
C GLY A 39 13.32 27.57 17.49
N ASP A 40 12.92 28.29 16.44
CA ASP A 40 11.82 29.26 16.53
C ASP A 40 10.58 28.71 15.85
N MET A 41 10.55 28.74 14.51
CA MET A 41 9.38 28.41 13.72
C MET A 41 9.68 27.30 12.72
N LEU A 42 8.87 26.25 12.72
CA LEU A 42 8.88 25.22 11.69
C LEU A 42 7.67 25.41 10.78
N THR A 43 7.91 25.75 9.50
CA THR A 43 6.87 25.92 8.49
C THR A 43 6.96 24.83 7.43
N LEU A 44 5.84 24.12 7.19
CA LEU A 44 5.67 23.22 6.05
C LEU A 44 4.57 23.81 5.15
N ASP A 45 4.94 24.23 3.94
CA ASP A 45 4.05 24.87 2.96
C ASP A 45 3.96 24.03 1.68
N ALA A 46 2.86 23.29 1.55
CA ALA A 46 2.57 22.48 0.38
C ALA A 46 1.53 23.18 -0.51
N GLY A 47 1.83 23.35 -1.80
CA GLY A 47 0.90 23.96 -2.75
C GLY A 47 -0.41 23.19 -2.95
N ARG A 48 -0.43 21.88 -2.64
CA ARG A 48 -1.59 21.00 -2.70
C ARG A 48 -1.73 20.17 -1.42
N ASP A 49 -0.99 19.08 -1.26
CA ASP A 49 -1.22 18.16 -0.13
C ASP A 49 -0.03 18.10 0.84
N LEU A 50 -0.32 18.07 2.14
CA LEU A 50 0.66 17.86 3.20
C LEU A 50 0.39 16.53 3.91
N THR A 51 1.32 15.58 3.80
CA THR A 51 1.16 14.24 4.38
C THR A 51 2.32 13.90 5.31
N LEU A 52 2.06 13.83 6.61
CA LEU A 52 3.03 13.43 7.63
C LEU A 52 2.53 12.15 8.30
N TYR A 53 3.36 11.11 8.34
CA TYR A 53 2.96 9.84 8.93
C TYR A 53 4.10 9.04 9.57
N ALA A 54 3.74 8.18 10.52
CA ALA A 54 4.71 7.26 11.11
C ALA A 54 5.16 6.18 10.11
N GLY A 55 6.43 5.80 10.22
CA GLY A 55 6.91 4.51 9.77
C GLY A 55 6.54 3.36 10.71
N GLN A 56 7.07 2.18 10.43
CA GLN A 56 6.86 0.96 11.21
C GLN A 56 8.17 0.24 11.46
N ASN A 57 8.46 -0.02 12.73
CA ASN A 57 9.51 -0.94 13.15
C ASN A 57 8.89 -2.34 13.33
N ARG A 58 9.64 -3.38 12.99
CA ARG A 58 9.19 -4.76 13.08
C ARG A 58 10.23 -5.62 13.78
N ILE A 59 9.79 -6.36 14.78
CA ILE A 59 10.56 -7.42 15.42
C ILE A 59 9.83 -8.72 15.10
N SER A 60 10.58 -9.69 14.63
CA SER A 60 10.07 -11.01 14.25
C SER A 60 10.93 -12.08 14.89
N ALA A 61 10.30 -13.09 15.48
CA ALA A 61 11.00 -14.22 16.06
C ALA A 61 10.45 -15.51 15.47
N GLU A 62 11.32 -16.32 14.89
CA GLU A 62 11.02 -17.67 14.42
C GLU A 62 11.66 -18.68 15.36
N THR A 63 10.88 -19.64 15.84
CA THR A 63 11.36 -20.74 16.66
C THR A 63 11.12 -22.05 15.92
N ARG A 64 12.13 -22.89 15.81
CA ARG A 64 12.07 -24.21 15.20
C ARG A 64 12.45 -25.29 16.21
N HIS A 65 11.59 -26.27 16.39
CA HIS A 65 11.84 -27.46 17.18
C HIS A 65 11.82 -28.68 16.27
N ALA A 66 12.99 -29.22 15.95
CA ALA A 66 13.09 -30.50 15.26
C ALA A 66 13.58 -31.58 16.23
N THR A 67 12.92 -32.74 16.24
CA THR A 67 13.37 -33.93 16.94
C THR A 67 13.52 -35.07 15.94
N LYS A 68 14.61 -35.83 16.07
CA LYS A 68 14.88 -37.01 15.26
C LYS A 68 15.06 -38.21 16.18
N SER A 69 14.28 -39.26 15.97
CA SER A 69 14.43 -40.55 16.66
C SER A 69 14.37 -41.67 15.61
N GLY A 70 15.51 -42.30 15.35
CA GLY A 70 15.65 -43.28 14.27
C GLY A 70 15.27 -42.70 12.89
N MET A 71 14.31 -43.33 12.22
CA MET A 71 13.74 -42.88 10.95
C MET A 71 12.63 -41.82 11.09
N ASN A 72 12.17 -41.53 12.32
CA ASN A 72 11.10 -40.57 12.57
C ASN A 72 11.69 -39.16 12.77
N HIS A 73 11.11 -38.17 12.10
CA HIS A 73 11.49 -36.77 12.19
C HIS A 73 10.24 -35.90 12.39
N TYR A 74 10.21 -35.11 13.46
CA TYR A 74 9.16 -34.14 13.76
C TYR A 74 9.74 -32.73 13.77
N SER A 75 9.05 -31.77 13.16
CA SER A 75 9.43 -30.36 13.22
C SER A 75 8.22 -29.46 13.51
N LEU A 76 8.36 -28.54 14.46
CA LEU A 76 7.39 -27.51 14.81
C LEU A 76 8.04 -26.14 14.59
N ASP A 77 7.35 -25.29 13.84
CA ASP A 77 7.77 -23.90 13.60
C ASP A 77 6.75 -22.95 14.26
N ALA A 78 7.23 -21.93 14.95
CA ALA A 78 6.41 -20.87 15.54
C ALA A 78 6.97 -19.49 15.16
N THR A 79 6.11 -18.58 14.70
CA THR A 79 6.49 -17.21 14.33
C THR A 79 5.74 -16.20 15.20
N SER A 80 6.46 -15.25 15.78
CA SER A 80 5.91 -14.11 16.51
C SER A 80 6.33 -12.81 15.84
N GLN A 81 5.39 -11.87 15.70
CA GLN A 81 5.61 -10.55 15.10
C GLN A 81 5.18 -9.45 16.07
N GLN A 82 6.02 -8.46 16.27
CA GLN A 82 5.70 -7.24 17.01
C GLN A 82 5.99 -6.03 16.12
N THR A 83 5.01 -5.13 16.03
CA THR A 83 5.12 -3.88 15.26
C THR A 83 5.05 -2.69 16.20
N SER A 84 5.97 -1.74 16.07
CA SER A 84 5.92 -0.44 16.74
C SER A 84 6.01 0.69 15.72
N LEU A 85 5.64 1.91 16.12
CA LEU A 85 5.59 3.06 15.24
C LEU A 85 6.90 3.84 15.30
N ALA A 86 7.47 4.13 14.13
CA ALA A 86 8.52 5.13 13.98
C ALA A 86 7.84 6.47 13.67
N ARG A 87 7.44 7.22 14.70
CA ARG A 87 6.63 8.44 14.52
C ARG A 87 7.39 9.49 13.73
N THR A 88 6.67 10.26 12.93
CA THR A 88 7.20 11.54 12.45
C THR A 88 7.08 12.55 13.59
N THR A 89 8.19 13.18 13.94
CA THR A 89 8.29 14.15 15.03
C THR A 89 8.54 15.55 14.47
N LEU A 90 7.82 16.53 15.03
CA LEU A 90 7.98 17.95 14.72
C LEU A 90 8.26 18.68 16.04
N SER A 91 9.31 19.50 16.09
CA SER A 91 9.67 20.27 17.28
C SER A 91 10.06 21.70 16.92
N ALA A 92 9.40 22.67 17.52
CA ALA A 92 9.72 24.09 17.39
C ALA A 92 9.04 24.90 18.50
N THR A 93 9.32 26.19 18.61
CA THR A 93 8.48 27.07 19.44
C THR A 93 7.08 27.21 18.82
N ASP A 94 7.02 27.43 17.50
CA ASP A 94 5.78 27.46 16.72
C ASP A 94 5.87 26.50 15.53
N ILE A 95 4.81 25.74 15.29
CA ILE A 95 4.68 24.89 14.10
C ILE A 95 3.55 25.45 13.23
N ARG A 96 3.84 25.66 11.94
CA ARG A 96 2.86 26.03 10.91
C ARG A 96 2.81 24.98 9.82
N LEU A 97 1.64 24.39 9.61
CA LEU A 97 1.38 23.39 8.58
C LEU A 97 0.35 23.94 7.60
N HIS A 98 0.75 24.19 6.37
CA HIS A 98 -0.10 24.76 5.32
C HIS A 98 -0.23 23.80 4.13
N SER A 99 -1.47 23.60 3.66
CA SER A 99 -1.77 22.87 2.44
C SER A 99 -2.87 23.56 1.60
N GLY A 100 -2.66 23.60 0.28
CA GLY A 100 -3.64 24.10 -0.67
C GLY A 100 -4.87 23.19 -0.87
N ASN A 101 -4.85 21.98 -0.33
CA ASN A 101 -5.94 21.01 -0.38
C ASN A 101 -5.99 20.20 0.93
N ASP A 102 -5.43 19.00 1.00
CA ASP A 102 -5.61 18.13 2.16
C ASP A 102 -4.36 18.08 3.06
N THR A 103 -4.58 18.00 4.37
CA THR A 103 -3.54 17.71 5.37
C THR A 103 -3.82 16.38 6.07
N LEU A 104 -2.88 15.44 6.02
CA LEU A 104 -2.92 14.17 6.75
C LEU A 104 -1.81 14.12 7.80
N LEU A 105 -2.20 13.89 9.06
CA LEU A 105 -1.33 13.70 10.21
C LEU A 105 -1.60 12.32 10.83
N ALA A 106 -0.79 11.33 10.49
CA ALA A 106 -1.00 9.93 10.88
C ALA A 106 0.08 9.41 11.83
N ALA A 107 -0.27 9.30 13.11
CA ALA A 107 0.62 8.87 14.20
C ALA A 107 1.90 9.72 14.28
N ILE A 108 1.71 11.03 14.23
CA ILE A 108 2.79 12.01 14.39
C ILE A 108 2.81 12.56 15.81
N GLU A 109 3.94 13.13 16.18
CA GLU A 109 4.13 13.84 17.44
C GLU A 109 4.59 15.26 17.12
N ALA A 110 3.85 16.25 17.59
CA ALA A 110 4.16 17.67 17.39
C ALA A 110 4.37 18.33 18.76
N ASN A 111 5.58 18.84 18.99
CA ASN A 111 5.97 19.51 20.21
C ASN A 111 6.20 21.01 19.90
N ALA A 112 5.26 21.85 20.29
CA ALA A 112 5.34 23.30 20.13
C ALA A 112 4.47 24.04 21.14
N SER A 113 4.76 25.32 21.34
CA SER A 113 3.89 26.23 22.10
C SER A 113 2.63 26.55 21.32
N THR A 114 2.78 26.76 20.01
CA THR A 114 1.65 26.95 19.09
C THR A 114 1.74 25.95 17.94
N LEU A 115 0.59 25.39 17.58
CA LEU A 115 0.43 24.58 16.38
C LEU A 115 -0.68 25.18 15.53
N ASP A 116 -0.30 25.76 14.38
CA ASP A 116 -1.21 26.28 13.37
C ASP A 116 -1.30 25.29 12.20
N ILE A 117 -2.52 24.91 11.83
CA ILE A 117 -2.77 23.98 10.73
C ILE A 117 -3.83 24.57 9.81
N GLN A 118 -3.41 24.88 8.59
CA GLN A 118 -4.25 25.43 7.54
C GLN A 118 -4.34 24.41 6.41
N ALA A 119 -5.55 23.94 6.14
CA ALA A 119 -5.87 23.09 5.00
C ALA A 119 -7.07 23.70 4.29
N SER A 120 -6.98 23.92 2.98
CA SER A 120 -8.12 24.44 2.20
C SER A 120 -9.21 23.40 1.97
N GLY A 121 -8.85 22.12 2.08
CA GLY A 121 -9.70 20.94 1.99
C GLY A 121 -9.82 20.24 3.34
N LYS A 122 -9.53 18.95 3.39
CA LYS A 122 -9.71 18.12 4.59
C LYS A 122 -8.48 18.16 5.49
N LEU A 123 -8.73 18.24 6.80
CA LEU A 123 -7.75 17.97 7.83
C LEU A 123 -8.04 16.60 8.46
N ILE A 124 -7.09 15.67 8.37
CA ILE A 124 -7.23 14.29 8.82
C ILE A 124 -6.19 13.97 9.90
N PHE A 125 -6.66 13.50 11.04
CA PHE A 125 -5.84 12.91 12.09
C PHE A 125 -6.08 11.42 12.18
N ALA A 126 -5.02 10.63 12.11
CA ALA A 126 -5.10 9.18 12.21
C ALA A 126 -4.10 8.66 13.26
N THR A 127 -4.49 7.63 14.00
CA THR A 127 -3.60 6.97 14.98
C THR A 127 -2.78 5.84 14.34
N ARG A 128 -3.02 5.53 13.07
CA ARG A 128 -2.31 4.50 12.31
C ARG A 128 -1.81 5.07 10.99
N PRO A 129 -0.55 4.83 10.61
CA PRO A 129 -0.07 5.23 9.29
C PRO A 129 -0.80 4.44 8.19
N PRO A 130 -0.86 4.99 6.96
CA PRO A 130 -1.43 4.28 5.82
C PRO A 130 -0.72 2.93 5.64
N SER A 131 -1.51 1.87 5.48
CA SER A 131 -0.95 0.52 5.41
C SER A 131 -0.17 0.32 4.12
N THR A 132 1.16 0.40 4.20
CA THR A 132 2.02 -0.18 3.18
C THR A 132 2.12 -1.67 3.46
N ARG A 133 1.17 -2.47 2.97
CA ARG A 133 1.42 -3.92 2.87
C ARG A 133 2.54 -4.08 1.86
N PRO A 134 3.72 -4.60 2.24
CA PRO A 134 4.66 -5.11 1.24
C PRO A 134 3.90 -6.18 0.45
N ALA A 135 4.02 -6.17 -0.87
CA ALA A 135 3.49 -7.23 -1.72
C ALA A 135 4.00 -8.57 -1.19
N ASP A 136 3.06 -9.27 -0.56
CA ASP A 136 2.98 -10.72 -0.38
C ASP A 136 4.32 -11.47 -0.50
N ARG A 137 4.97 -11.76 0.64
CA ARG A 137 5.90 -12.89 0.67
C ARG A 137 5.06 -14.13 0.41
N LYS A 138 5.12 -14.60 -0.84
CA LYS A 138 4.53 -15.87 -1.32
C LYS A 138 4.55 -16.89 -0.17
N PRO A 139 3.39 -17.40 0.30
CA PRO A 139 3.39 -18.38 1.37
C PRO A 139 4.28 -19.53 0.92
N ARG A 140 5.25 -19.90 1.77
CA ARG A 140 6.10 -21.06 1.53
C ARG A 140 5.15 -22.23 1.30
N ALA A 141 5.03 -22.67 0.05
CA ALA A 141 4.21 -23.81 -0.30
C ALA A 141 4.66 -24.97 0.59
N MET A 142 3.79 -25.43 1.48
CA MET A 142 3.95 -26.75 2.07
C MET A 142 4.03 -27.70 0.89
N ARG A 143 5.18 -28.38 0.72
CA ARG A 143 5.30 -29.50 -0.21
C ARG A 143 4.30 -30.55 0.27
N PRO A 144 3.21 -30.86 -0.47
CA PRO A 144 2.43 -32.03 -0.14
C PRO A 144 3.34 -33.24 -0.32
N SER A 145 3.36 -34.13 0.67
CA SER A 145 3.94 -35.46 0.52
C SER A 145 3.27 -36.14 -0.67
N SER A 146 4.07 -36.62 -1.64
CA SER A 146 3.58 -37.32 -2.83
C SER A 146 2.53 -38.37 -2.46
N PRO A 147 1.33 -38.37 -3.07
CA PRO A 147 0.49 -39.54 -3.04
C PRO A 147 1.22 -40.66 -3.77
N ARG A 148 1.37 -41.81 -3.11
CA ARG A 148 1.74 -43.08 -3.77
C ARG A 148 0.89 -43.23 -5.03
N GLN A 149 1.53 -43.38 -6.19
CA GLN A 149 0.84 -43.69 -7.43
C GLN A 149 0.05 -45.00 -7.26
N ALA A 150 -1.28 -44.90 -7.16
CA ALA A 150 -2.14 -46.03 -7.44
C ALA A 150 -2.22 -46.18 -8.97
N LYS A 151 -1.71 -47.29 -9.50
CA LYS A 151 -1.85 -47.66 -10.91
C LYS A 151 -3.34 -47.78 -11.23
N ALA A 152 -3.88 -46.84 -12.01
CA ALA A 152 -5.20 -46.96 -12.61
C ALA A 152 -5.11 -47.87 -13.84
N THR A 153 -5.72 -49.04 -13.75
CA THR A 153 -5.90 -49.97 -14.87
C THR A 153 -7.02 -49.44 -15.75
N TRP A 154 -6.70 -49.07 -16.99
CA TRP A 154 -7.70 -48.61 -17.98
C TRP A 154 -8.33 -49.80 -18.70
N THR A 155 -9.63 -50.01 -18.52
CA THR A 155 -10.44 -50.85 -19.43
C THR A 155 -11.04 -49.98 -20.52
N ARG A 156 -10.68 -50.29 -21.78
CA ARG A 156 -11.21 -49.65 -22.98
C ARG A 156 -12.60 -50.20 -23.29
N HIS A 157 -13.57 -49.34 -23.56
CA HIS A 157 -14.80 -49.69 -24.27
C HIS A 157 -14.78 -49.07 -25.68
N PRO A 158 -15.17 -49.83 -26.74
CA PRO A 158 -15.09 -49.36 -28.12
C PRO A 158 -16.38 -48.67 -28.62
N THR A 159 -16.13 -47.59 -29.38
CA THR A 159 -16.87 -47.04 -30.55
C THR A 159 -18.39 -47.12 -30.66
N ALA A 160 -19.01 -45.95 -30.85
CA ALA A 160 -19.98 -45.77 -31.93
C ALA A 160 -19.75 -44.41 -32.62
N ARG A 161 -19.67 -44.47 -33.95
CA ARG A 161 -19.37 -43.42 -34.92
C ARG A 161 -20.70 -43.03 -35.55
N THR A 162 -21.09 -41.75 -35.50
CA THR A 162 -22.13 -41.24 -36.40
C THR A 162 -21.76 -39.84 -36.89
N THR A 163 -21.88 -39.71 -38.20
CA THR A 163 -21.39 -38.69 -39.12
C THR A 163 -22.17 -37.37 -39.06
N SER A 164 -21.45 -36.27 -39.32
CA SER A 164 -21.99 -34.95 -39.67
C SER A 164 -22.85 -34.97 -40.94
N PRO A 165 -23.59 -33.88 -41.22
CA PRO A 165 -23.09 -32.98 -42.26
C PRO A 165 -23.24 -31.48 -41.95
N CYS A 166 -22.38 -30.70 -42.61
CA CYS A 166 -22.33 -29.23 -42.64
C CYS A 166 -23.53 -28.62 -43.38
N THR A 167 -23.99 -27.43 -42.97
CA THR A 167 -24.56 -26.41 -43.88
C THR A 167 -24.49 -25.02 -43.21
N ALA A 168 -23.99 -24.04 -43.95
CA ALA A 168 -24.10 -22.59 -43.75
C ALA A 168 -24.33 -21.97 -45.15
N PRO A 169 -24.58 -20.66 -45.32
CA PRO A 169 -25.28 -19.64 -44.52
C PRO A 169 -26.46 -19.01 -45.31
N LEU A 170 -27.20 -18.00 -44.80
CA LEU A 170 -27.88 -16.93 -45.59
C LEU A 170 -28.58 -15.85 -44.72
N GLN A 171 -28.15 -14.59 -44.94
CA GLN A 171 -28.82 -13.27 -44.98
C GLN A 171 -29.97 -12.78 -44.06
N ALA A 172 -29.88 -11.46 -43.79
CA ALA A 172 -30.92 -10.43 -43.54
C ALA A 172 -31.32 -10.15 -42.06
N GLY A 173 -31.41 -8.91 -41.57
CA GLY A 173 -31.21 -7.58 -42.16
C GLY A 173 -31.28 -6.45 -41.11
N ASP A 174 -30.72 -5.29 -41.46
CA ASP A 174 -31.02 -3.96 -40.89
C ASP A 174 -32.42 -3.51 -41.38
N PRO A 175 -33.21 -2.73 -40.60
CA PRO A 175 -33.06 -1.27 -40.60
C PRO A 175 -33.51 -0.53 -39.32
N SER A 176 -32.90 0.62 -39.01
CA SER A 176 -33.66 1.86 -38.74
C SER A 176 -32.74 3.06 -38.47
N VAL A 177 -32.87 4.04 -39.36
CA VAL A 177 -32.35 5.41 -39.29
C VAL A 177 -33.49 6.31 -38.79
N SER A 178 -33.18 7.27 -37.92
CA SER A 178 -33.84 8.59 -37.86
C SER A 178 -32.92 9.54 -37.07
N ARG A 179 -32.15 10.44 -37.71
CA ARG A 179 -32.47 11.87 -37.98
C ARG A 179 -32.85 12.65 -36.72
N SER A 180 -32.47 13.90 -36.49
CA SER A 180 -31.62 14.92 -37.13
C SER A 180 -31.80 16.21 -36.27
N SER A 181 -31.15 17.32 -36.65
CA SER A 181 -31.22 18.71 -36.13
C SER A 181 -30.62 18.92 -34.73
N ALA A 182 -29.39 19.40 -34.52
CA ALA A 182 -28.62 20.52 -35.09
C ALA A 182 -29.20 21.92 -34.77
N ASN A 183 -28.45 22.69 -33.99
CA ASN A 183 -28.43 24.16 -34.04
C ASN A 183 -27.01 24.63 -33.70
N VAL A 184 -26.24 24.95 -34.74
CA VAL A 184 -24.98 25.70 -34.66
C VAL A 184 -25.22 26.97 -35.48
N ALA A 185 -25.26 28.12 -34.82
CA ALA A 185 -25.38 29.42 -35.47
C ALA A 185 -23.97 29.96 -35.75
N CYS A 186 -23.68 30.16 -37.03
CA CYS A 186 -22.46 30.82 -37.52
C CYS A 186 -22.65 32.34 -37.61
N TYR A 187 -21.53 33.00 -37.35
CA TYR A 187 -21.22 34.44 -37.37
C TYR A 187 -21.09 34.97 -38.81
N ILE A 188 -21.51 36.23 -39.06
CA ILE A 188 -21.18 36.97 -40.29
C ILE A 188 -20.73 38.39 -39.90
N PRO A 189 -19.59 38.89 -40.38
CA PRO A 189 -19.17 40.28 -40.25
C PRO A 189 -19.42 41.09 -41.53
N THR A 190 -19.82 42.36 -41.36
CA THR A 190 -19.13 43.61 -41.78
C THR A 190 -20.03 44.78 -41.41
#